data_AF-A0A357YLX2-F1
#
_entry.id   AF-A0A357YLX2-F1
#
_cell.length_a   1.000
_cell.length_b   1.000
_cell.length_c   1.000
_cell.angle_alpha   90.00
_cell.angle_beta   90.00
_cell.angle_gamma   90.00
#
_symmetry.space_group_name_H-M   'P 1'
#
loop_
_entity.id
_entity.type
_entity.pdbx_description
1 polymer ?
#
loop_
_entity_poly.entity_id
_entity_poly.type
_entity_poly.pdbx_seq_one_letter_code
_entity_poly.pdbx_strand_id
1 'polypeptide(L)' 'MSGSNNLMETLGIEYTNVSHGKVEAIMQVYKSVCQPFGILHGGASIALAESVAGEGSLFLCNPGEIPVGTQVSCNHISA' A
#
# COMPACT_ATOMS: atom_id res chain seq x y z
N MET A 1 -8.29 6.40 -9.05
CA MET A 1 -7.37 7.53 -8.84
C MET A 1 -6.16 7.34 -9.75
N SER A 2 -6.17 7.90 -10.95
CA SER A 2 -5.04 7.85 -11.89
C SER A 2 -4.33 9.20 -11.89
N GLY A 3 -3.61 9.48 -10.81
CA GLY A 3 -2.73 10.65 -10.72
C GLY A 3 -1.29 10.17 -10.78
N SER A 4 -0.64 10.33 -11.91
CA SER A 4 0.79 10.09 -12.04
C SER A 4 1.57 11.05 -11.11
N ASN A 5 2.64 10.58 -10.46
CA ASN A 5 3.46 11.20 -9.41
C ASN A 5 2.97 10.99 -7.96
N ASN A 6 2.67 9.75 -7.57
CA ASN A 6 2.42 9.41 -6.16
C ASN A 6 3.23 8.19 -5.70
N LEU A 7 3.14 7.86 -4.42
CA LEU A 7 3.94 6.78 -3.82
C LEU A 7 3.53 5.39 -4.36
N MET A 8 2.25 5.14 -4.62
CA MET A 8 1.78 3.87 -5.18
C MET A 8 2.41 3.63 -6.55
N GLU A 9 2.45 4.64 -7.42
CA GLU A 9 3.13 4.53 -8.71
C GLU A 9 4.65 4.38 -8.55
N THR A 10 5.26 5.16 -7.64
CA THR A 10 6.71 5.09 -7.37
C THR A 10 7.14 3.69 -6.95
N LEU A 11 6.31 3.00 -6.17
CA LEU A 11 6.55 1.64 -5.70
C LEU A 11 6.02 0.55 -6.65
N GLY A 12 5.33 0.92 -7.73
CA GLY A 12 4.68 -0.04 -8.63
C GLY A 12 3.61 -0.87 -7.93
N ILE A 13 2.80 -0.22 -7.08
CA ILE A 13 1.64 -0.82 -6.41
C ILE A 13 0.46 -0.81 -7.38
N GLU A 14 -0.12 -1.99 -7.62
CA GLU A 14 -1.27 -2.19 -8.49
C GLU A 14 -2.38 -2.95 -7.75
N TYR A 15 -3.58 -2.37 -7.71
CA TYR A 15 -4.76 -3.06 -7.15
C TYR A 15 -5.21 -4.17 -8.09
N THR A 16 -5.33 -5.38 -7.55
CA THR A 16 -5.79 -6.56 -8.29
C THR A 16 -7.25 -6.88 -8.02
N ASN A 17 -7.79 -6.41 -6.89
CA ASN A 17 -9.21 -6.53 -6.54
C ASN A 17 -9.62 -5.40 -5.59
N VAL A 18 -10.74 -4.75 -5.88
CA VAL A 18 -11.31 -3.69 -5.04
C VAL A 18 -12.80 -3.95 -4.91
N SER A 19 -13.24 -4.37 -3.73
CA SER A 19 -14.62 -4.73 -3.44
C SER A 19 -14.98 -4.44 -1.99
N HIS A 20 -16.27 -4.34 -1.68
CA HIS A 20 -16.72 -4.06 -0.31
C HIS A 20 -16.25 -5.16 0.65
N GLY A 21 -15.44 -4.79 1.64
CA GLY A 21 -14.87 -5.71 2.63
C GLY A 21 -13.62 -6.48 2.16
N LYS A 22 -13.13 -6.26 0.94
CA LYS A 22 -11.90 -6.89 0.45
C LYS A 22 -11.18 -6.03 -0.60
N VAL A 23 -9.93 -5.68 -0.30
CA VAL A 23 -9.00 -5.04 -1.22
C VAL A 23 -7.72 -5.86 -1.30
N GLU A 24 -7.22 -6.07 -2.52
CA GLU A 24 -5.97 -6.78 -2.80
C GLU A 24 -5.12 -5.92 -3.75
N ALA A 25 -3.81 -5.92 -3.53
CA ALA A 25 -2.84 -5.27 -4.40
C ALA A 25 -1.53 -6.06 -4.44
N ILE A 26 -0.76 -5.84 -5.49
CA ILE A 26 0.61 -6.32 -5.64
C ILE A 26 1.56 -5.12 -5.71
N MET A 27 2.82 -5.33 -5.34
CA MET A 27 3.88 -4.33 -5.47
C MET A 27 5.08 -5.00 -6.15
N GLN A 28 5.53 -4.43 -7.26
CA GLN A 28 6.70 -4.98 -7.95
C GLN A 28 7.97 -4.72 -7.14
N VAL A 29 8.75 -5.78 -6.89
CA VAL A 29 10.02 -5.67 -6.16
C VAL A 29 11.16 -5.43 -7.14
N TYR A 30 11.73 -4.24 -7.08
CA TYR A 30 12.95 -3.84 -7.78
C TYR A 30 14.10 -3.62 -6.77
N LYS A 31 15.36 -3.64 -7.23
CA LYS A 31 16.52 -3.35 -6.37
C LYS A 31 16.42 -1.98 -5.67
N SER A 32 15.74 -1.00 -6.29
CA SER A 32 15.52 0.34 -5.74
C SER A 32 14.62 0.37 -4.49
N VAL A 33 13.79 -0.66 -4.27
CA VAL A 33 12.91 -0.78 -3.08
C VAL A 33 13.41 -1.80 -2.06
N CYS A 34 14.60 -2.36 -2.29
CA CYS A 34 15.29 -3.23 -1.35
C CYS A 34 16.19 -2.42 -0.40
N GLN A 35 16.44 -2.96 0.80
CA GLN A 35 17.47 -2.44 1.69
C GLN A 35 18.89 -2.83 1.18
N PRO A 36 19.98 -2.23 1.72
CA PRO A 36 21.34 -2.45 1.22
C PRO A 36 21.80 -3.92 1.16
N PHE A 37 21.17 -4.81 1.93
CA PHE A 37 21.44 -6.26 1.93
C PHE A 37 20.73 -7.05 0.83
N GLY A 38 20.00 -6.38 -0.08
CA GLY A 38 19.36 -7.01 -1.24
C GLY A 38 17.99 -7.65 -0.97
N ILE A 39 17.47 -7.55 0.25
CA ILE A 39 16.12 -7.99 0.63
C ILE A 39 15.13 -6.81 0.61
N LEU A 40 13.84 -7.10 0.49
CA LEU A 40 12.80 -6.06 0.44
C LEU A 40 12.87 -5.15 1.68
N HIS A 41 12.81 -3.83 1.49
CA HIS A 41 12.79 -2.91 2.60
C HIS A 41 11.46 -3.04 3.37
N GLY A 42 11.52 -3.19 4.69
CA GLY A 42 10.32 -3.36 5.51
C GLY A 42 9.29 -2.24 5.33
N GLY A 43 9.76 -0.99 5.20
CA GLY A 43 8.91 0.16 4.89
C GLY A 43 8.16 0.07 3.56
N ALA A 44 8.68 -0.64 2.55
CA ALA A 44 7.97 -0.85 1.29
C ALA A 44 6.80 -1.82 1.48
N SER A 45 6.99 -2.89 2.26
CA SER A 45 5.89 -3.78 2.65
C SER A 45 4.81 -3.06 3.45
N ILE A 46 5.22 -2.16 4.35
CA ILE A 46 4.30 -1.33 5.13
C ILE A 46 3.54 -0.36 4.22
N ALA A 47 4.20 0.27 3.25
CA ALA A 47 3.55 1.18 2.31
C ALA A 47 2.49 0.47 1.45
N LEU A 48 2.74 -0.77 1.02
CA LEU A 48 1.74 -1.61 0.36
C LEU A 48 0.54 -1.87 1.28
N ALA A 49 0.79 -2.28 2.53
CA ALA A 49 -0.27 -2.55 3.51
C ALA A 49 -1.12 -1.30 3.80
N GLU A 50 -0.49 -0.14 3.99
CA GLU A 50 -1.15 1.15 4.22
C GLU A 50 -2.02 1.56 3.03
N SER A 51 -1.51 1.38 1.80
CA SER A 51 -2.25 1.72 0.57
C SER A 51 -3.53 0.87 0.45
N VAL A 52 -3.42 -0.45 0.67
CA VAL A 52 -4.56 -1.37 0.65
C VAL A 52 -5.58 -1.04 1.74
N ALA A 53 -5.14 -0.73 2.96
CA ALA A 53 -6.02 -0.35 4.06
C ALA A 53 -6.74 0.98 3.80
N GLY A 54 -6.03 1.97 3.23
CA GLY A 54 -6.60 3.26 2.83
C GLY A 54 -7.69 3.12 1.78
N GLU A 55 -7.43 2.35 0.71
CA GLU A 55 -8.43 2.07 -0.34
C GLU A 55 -9.64 1.33 0.24
N GLY A 56 -9.42 0.36 1.14
CA GLY A 56 -10.51 -0.33 1.84
C GLY A 56 -11.36 0.61 2.71
N SER A 57 -10.74 1.64 3.29
CA SER A 57 -11.43 2.61 4.14
C SER A 57 -12.38 3.53 3.36
N LEU A 58 -12.18 3.72 2.05
CA LEU A 58 -13.08 4.50 1.21
C LEU A 58 -14.51 3.93 1.20
N PHE A 59 -14.68 2.61 1.34
CA PHE A 59 -15.99 1.97 1.43
C PHE A 59 -16.75 2.31 2.72
N LEU A 60 -16.06 2.84 3.73
CA LEU A 60 -16.63 3.21 5.03
C LEU A 60 -16.93 4.70 5.15
N CYS A 61 -16.44 5.52 4.23
CA CYS A 61 -16.62 6.97 4.21
C CYS A 61 -18.01 7.38 3.71
N ASN A 62 -18.57 8.43 4.30
CA ASN A 62 -19.75 9.09 3.75
C ASN A 62 -19.40 9.88 2.48
N PRO A 63 -20.40 10.26 1.66
CA PRO A 63 -20.16 11.14 0.52
C PRO A 63 -19.43 12.44 0.92
N GLY A 64 -18.26 12.67 0.33
CA GLY A 64 -17.42 13.85 0.60
C GLY A 64 -16.35 13.66 1.68
N GLU A 65 -16.31 12.52 2.36
CA GLU A 65 -15.24 12.18 3.30
C GLU A 65 -14.06 11.51 2.58
N ILE A 66 -12.86 11.69 3.14
CA ILE A 66 -11.62 11.06 2.65
C ILE A 66 -10.91 10.46 3.87
N PRO A 67 -10.54 9.17 3.84
CA PRO A 67 -9.83 8.55 4.96
C PRO A 67 -8.38 9.03 5.00
N VAL A 68 -7.85 9.19 6.21
CA VAL A 68 -6.44 9.51 6.45
C VAL A 68 -5.90 8.50 7.46
N GLY A 69 -4.82 7.82 7.07
CA GLY A 69 -4.12 6.89 7.95
C GLY A 69 -3.61 7.58 9.22
N THR A 70 -3.87 6.98 10.37
CA THR A 70 -3.46 7.53 11.67
C THR A 70 -2.26 6.78 12.25
N GLN A 71 -2.26 5.46 12.12
CA GLN A 71 -1.23 4.59 12.67
C GLN A 71 -1.24 3.25 11.94
N VAL A 72 -0.05 2.73 11.63
CA VAL A 72 0.12 1.38 11.11
C VAL A 72 1.18 0.65 11.96
N SER A 73 0.88 -0.57 12.38
CA SER A 73 1.79 -1.42 13.15
C SER A 73 2.06 -2.69 12.36
N CYS A 74 3.31 -3.13 12.32
CA CYS A 74 3.68 -4.38 11.66
C CYS A 74 4.81 -5.09 12.41
N ASN A 75 4.90 -6.40 12.21
CA ASN A 75 6.04 -7.22 12.61
C ASN A 75 6.61 -7.90 11.36
N HIS A 76 7.91 -7.77 11.13
CA HIS A 76 8.60 -8.50 10.05
C HIS A 76 8.95 -9.90 10.54
N ILE A 77 8.26 -10.92 10.01
CA ILE A 77 8.39 -12.32 10.46
C ILE A 77 9.47 -13.11 9.69
N SER A 78 9.81 -12.67 8.48
CA SER A 78 10.81 -13.30 7.61
C SER A 78 11.43 -12.27 6.69
N ALA A 79 12.60 -12.62 6.14
CA ALA A 79 13.27 -11.89 5.07
C ALA A 79 12.80 -12.38 3.70
#